data_AF-A0AAI8PQT2-F1
#
_entry.id   AF-A0AAI8PQT2-F1
#
_cell.length_a   1.000
_cell.length_b   1.000
_cell.length_c   1.000
_cell.angle_alpha   90.00
_cell.angle_beta   90.00
_cell.angle_gamma   90.00
#
_symmetry.space_group_name_H-M   'P 1'
#
loop_
_entity.id
_entity.type
_entity.pdbx_description
1 polymer ?
#
loop_
_entity_poly.entity_id
_entity_poly.type
_entity_poly.pdbx_seq_one_letter_code
_entity_poly.pdbx_strand_id
1 'polypeptide(L)'
;MPRRPQPRHITLGGREAVALPLEEYEQLIASRRQIGGQSARVRVLAEQAKRTEQLLCDLERLIAVPEDGCTVAELSPPGCTTACRTGRAAEREDADCLRCAIAALLRRHRNSAT
;
A
#
# COMPACT_ATOMS: atom_id res chain seq x y z
N MET A 1 29.79 8.39 -11.39
CA MET A 1 29.32 9.34 -10.35
C MET A 1 28.80 10.59 -11.06
N PRO A 2 27.52 10.97 -10.93
CA PRO A 2 27.03 12.20 -11.54
C PRO A 2 27.75 13.39 -10.88
N ARG A 3 28.44 14.20 -11.69
CA ARG A 3 29.09 15.42 -11.18
C ARG A 3 28.00 16.41 -10.79
N ARG A 4 28.18 17.09 -9.66
CA ARG A 4 27.30 18.19 -9.28
C ARG A 4 27.58 19.35 -10.25
N PRO A 5 26.54 19.94 -10.88
CA PRO A 5 26.73 21.12 -11.71
C PRO A 5 27.34 22.24 -10.86
N GLN A 6 28.21 23.05 -11.45
CA GLN A 6 28.83 24.20 -10.79
C GLN A 6 28.29 25.50 -11.39
N PRO A 7 27.10 25.94 -10.97
CA PRO A 7 26.48 27.15 -11.50
C PRO A 7 27.32 28.38 -11.15
N ARG A 8 27.54 29.24 -12.16
CA ARG A 8 28.18 30.55 -11.96
C ARG A 8 27.12 31.64 -12.00
N HIS A 9 27.02 32.42 -10.93
CA HIS A 9 26.12 33.55 -10.86
C HIS A 9 26.70 34.74 -11.64
N ILE A 10 25.88 35.34 -12.50
CA ILE A 10 26.22 36.51 -13.31
C ILE A 10 25.05 37.49 -13.33
N THR A 11 25.31 38.74 -13.70
CA THR A 11 24.26 39.75 -13.93
C THR A 11 24.25 40.13 -15.41
N LEU A 12 23.12 39.92 -16.07
CA LEU A 12 22.90 40.24 -17.50
C LEU A 12 21.81 41.29 -17.61
N GLY A 13 22.17 42.50 -18.09
CA GLY A 13 21.21 43.60 -18.25
C GLY A 13 20.49 43.99 -16.95
N GLY A 14 21.19 43.92 -15.81
CA GLY A 14 20.63 44.21 -14.48
C GLY A 14 19.77 43.09 -13.87
N ARG A 15 19.65 41.92 -14.51
CA ARG A 15 18.96 40.75 -13.98
C ARG A 15 19.94 39.67 -13.58
N GLU A 16 19.68 38.99 -12.47
CA GLU A 16 20.45 37.83 -12.06
C GLU A 16 20.24 36.66 -13.04
N ALA A 17 21.34 36.01 -13.41
CA ALA A 17 21.36 34.86 -14.29
C ALA A 17 22.41 33.85 -13.83
N VAL A 18 22.26 32.61 -14.29
CA VAL A 18 23.21 31.53 -14.03
C VAL A 18 23.78 31.03 -15.35
N ALA A 19 25.10 31.01 -15.45
CA ALA A 19 25.81 30.40 -16.56
C ALA A 19 26.22 28.96 -16.20
N LEU A 20 25.91 28.03 -17.10
CA LEU A 20 26.39 26.65 -17.07
C LEU A 20 27.02 26.29 -18.42
N PRO A 21 28.06 25.43 -18.43
CA PRO A 21 28.48 24.73 -19.65
C PRO A 21 27.31 23.94 -20.26
N LEU A 22 27.29 23.81 -21.59
CA LEU A 22 26.22 23.10 -22.30
C LEU A 22 26.05 21.65 -21.80
N GLU A 23 27.17 20.95 -21.60
CA GLU A 23 27.18 19.57 -21.09
C GLU A 23 26.51 19.45 -19.71
N GLU A 24 26.77 20.41 -18.81
CA GLU A 24 26.16 20.43 -17.47
C GLU A 24 24.66 20.75 -17.55
N TYR A 25 24.25 21.63 -18.46
CA TYR A 25 22.84 21.92 -18.71
C TYR A 25 22.10 20.69 -19.25
N GLU A 26 22.66 19.98 -20.23
CA GLU A 26 22.07 18.75 -20.77
C GLU A 26 21.97 17.66 -19.70
N GLN A 27 23.01 17.49 -18.88
CA GLN A 27 23.00 16.57 -17.75
C GLN A 27 21.92 16.94 -16.73
N LEU A 28 21.73 18.22 -16.45
CA LEU A 28 20.69 18.70 -15.54
C LEU A 28 19.28 18.44 -16.09
N ILE A 29 19.05 18.67 -17.38
CA ILE A 29 17.77 18.34 -18.04
C ILE A 29 17.50 16.83 -18.02
N ALA A 30 18.51 16.01 -18.31
CA ALA A 30 18.40 14.55 -18.26
C ALA A 30 18.07 14.06 -16.84
N SER A 31 18.79 14.57 -15.84
CA SER A 31 18.54 14.27 -14.42
C SER A 31 17.13 14.68 -13.99
N ARG A 32 16.68 15.89 -14.36
CA ARG A 32 15.31 16.36 -14.08
C ARG A 32 14.26 15.45 -14.70
N ARG A 33 14.46 14.99 -15.94
CA ARG A 33 13.56 14.04 -16.61
C ARG A 33 13.52 12.70 -15.90
N GLN A 34 14.67 12.18 -15.49
CA GLN A 34 14.75 10.92 -14.75
C GLN A 34 14.01 11.03 -13.42
N ILE A 35 14.28 12.08 -12.63
CA ILE A 35 13.59 12.33 -11.36
C ILE A 35 12.09 12.46 -11.59
N GLY A 36 11.66 13.25 -12.58
CA GLY A 36 10.24 13.40 -12.93
C GLY A 36 9.58 12.06 -13.27
N GLY A 37 10.27 11.20 -14.04
CA GLY A 37 9.79 9.86 -14.36
C GLY A 37 9.68 8.94 -13.15
N GLN A 38 10.67 8.98 -12.23
CA GLN A 38 10.62 8.20 -11.00
C GLN A 38 9.53 8.69 -10.06
N SER A 39 9.38 10.01 -9.88
CA SER A 39 8.31 10.59 -9.06
C SER A 39 6.93 10.22 -9.59
N ALA A 40 6.73 10.20 -10.91
CA ALA A 40 5.48 9.74 -11.50
C ALA A 40 5.18 8.26 -11.19
N ARG A 41 6.19 7.38 -11.27
CA ARG A 41 6.05 5.95 -10.92
C ARG A 41 5.71 5.76 -9.44
N VAL A 42 6.42 6.46 -8.56
CA VAL A 42 6.16 6.41 -7.11
C VAL A 42 4.73 6.87 -6.81
N ARG A 43 4.25 7.92 -7.47
CA ARG A 43 2.88 8.39 -7.31
C ARG A 43 1.84 7.32 -7.69
N VAL A 44 2.01 6.67 -8.84
CA VAL A 44 1.10 5.60 -9.28
C VAL A 44 1.12 4.43 -8.29
N LEU A 45 2.30 4.02 -7.81
CA LEU A 45 2.42 2.96 -6.81
C LEU A 45 1.75 3.35 -5.49
N ALA A 46 1.89 4.60 -5.04
CA ALA A 46 1.23 5.09 -3.83
C ALA A 46 -0.30 5.10 -3.97
N GLU A 47 -0.82 5.52 -5.13
CA GLU A 47 -2.25 5.49 -5.43
C GLU A 47 -2.79 4.04 -5.45
N GLN A 48 -2.03 3.10 -6.03
CA GLN A 48 -2.36 1.67 -6.03
C GLN A 48 -2.33 1.08 -4.62
N ALA A 49 -1.31 1.39 -3.82
CA ALA A 49 -1.21 0.93 -2.43
C ALA A 49 -2.41 1.39 -1.61
N LYS A 50 -2.76 2.68 -1.69
CA LYS A 50 -3.93 3.25 -1.00
C LYS A 50 -5.24 2.58 -1.43
N ARG A 51 -5.38 2.27 -2.73
CA ARG A 51 -6.57 1.55 -3.23
C ARG A 51 -6.65 0.13 -2.66
N THR A 52 -5.53 -0.58 -2.61
CA THR A 52 -5.47 -1.93 -2.03
C THR A 52 -5.80 -1.90 -0.53
N GLU A 53 -5.27 -0.94 0.22
CA GLU A 53 -5.62 -0.74 1.63
C GLU A 53 -7.12 -0.50 1.83
N GLN A 54 -7.73 0.33 0.97
CA GLN A 54 -9.18 0.58 1.03
C GLN A 54 -9.98 -0.70 0.76
N LEU A 55 -9.60 -1.48 -0.25
CA LEU A 55 -10.26 -2.75 -0.56
C LEU A 55 -10.15 -3.75 0.59
N LEU A 56 -8.99 -3.81 1.25
CA LEU A 56 -8.81 -4.65 2.44
C LEU A 56 -9.71 -4.19 3.58
N CYS A 57 -9.79 -2.88 3.84
CA CYS A 57 -10.72 -2.34 4.83
C CYS A 57 -12.19 -2.67 4.51
N ASP A 58 -12.58 -2.58 3.25
CA ASP A 58 -13.94 -2.88 2.81
C ASP A 58 -14.25 -4.38 2.93
N LEU A 59 -13.30 -5.25 2.58
CA LEU A 59 -13.41 -6.70 2.81
C LEU A 59 -13.53 -7.02 4.29
N GLU A 60 -12.70 -6.42 5.14
CA GLU A 60 -12.80 -6.57 6.60
C GLU A 60 -14.18 -6.19 7.09
N ARG A 61 -14.75 -5.06 6.63
CA ARG A 61 -16.11 -4.64 7.00
C ARG A 61 -17.19 -5.60 6.54
N LEU A 62 -17.12 -6.08 5.29
CA LEU A 62 -18.09 -7.02 4.75
C LEU A 62 -18.08 -8.36 5.49
N ILE A 63 -16.92 -8.77 5.98
CA ILE A 63 -16.75 -10.01 6.75
C ILE A 63 -17.12 -9.79 8.23
N ALA A 64 -16.88 -8.59 8.76
CA ALA A 64 -17.12 -8.26 10.16
C ALA A 64 -18.61 -8.09 10.52
N VAL A 65 -19.54 -8.06 9.55
CA VAL A 65 -20.98 -8.11 9.85
C VAL A 65 -21.31 -9.49 10.43
N PRO A 66 -21.58 -9.61 11.73
CA PRO A 66 -22.05 -10.85 12.31
C PRO A 66 -23.56 -10.89 12.14
N GLU A 67 -24.09 -11.84 11.38
CA GLU A 67 -25.39 -12.37 11.77
C GLU A 67 -25.12 -13.12 13.09
N ASP A 68 -25.80 -12.71 14.16
CA ASP A 68 -25.62 -13.18 15.53
C ASP A 68 -25.25 -14.67 15.63
N GLY A 69 -23.99 -15.01 15.96
CA GLY A 69 -23.66 -16.44 16.08
C GLY A 69 -22.22 -16.91 16.35
N CYS A 70 -21.20 -16.05 16.44
CA CYS A 70 -19.84 -16.54 16.74
C CYS A 70 -19.15 -15.72 17.84
N THR A 71 -19.34 -16.16 19.09
CA THR A 71 -18.55 -15.72 20.25
C THR A 71 -17.14 -16.32 20.16
N VAL A 72 -16.19 -15.57 19.62
CA VAL A 72 -14.77 -15.95 19.67
C VAL A 72 -14.23 -15.56 21.04
N ALA A 73 -14.16 -16.53 21.96
CA ALA A 73 -13.46 -16.36 23.22
C ALA A 73 -11.97 -16.11 22.96
N GLU A 74 -11.44 -15.10 23.64
CA GLU A 74 -10.05 -14.65 23.54
C GLU A 74 -9.05 -15.74 23.96
N LEU A 75 -7.89 -15.71 23.30
CA LEU A 75 -6.60 -16.29 23.71
C LEU A 75 -6.40 -17.82 23.57
N SER A 76 -6.24 -18.32 22.34
CA SER A 76 -5.20 -19.29 21.91
C SER A 76 -5.47 -19.85 20.50
N PRO A 77 -4.45 -20.30 19.74
CA PRO A 77 -4.70 -21.08 18.53
C PRO A 77 -5.13 -22.49 18.95
N PRO A 78 -6.30 -22.96 18.50
CA PRO A 78 -6.28 -23.92 17.38
C PRO A 78 -7.50 -23.74 16.45
N GLY A 79 -7.45 -24.43 15.31
CA GLY A 79 -8.43 -24.31 14.22
C GLY A 79 -9.89 -24.42 14.65
N CYS A 80 -10.76 -23.87 13.79
CA CYS A 80 -12.22 -23.90 13.83
C CYS A 80 -12.76 -24.97 14.79
N THR A 81 -13.28 -24.52 15.92
CA THR A 81 -13.87 -25.37 16.94
C THR A 81 -14.93 -26.28 16.31
N THR A 82 -14.94 -27.50 16.83
CA THR A 82 -15.70 -28.70 16.46
C THR A 82 -17.21 -28.52 16.23
N ALA A 83 -17.77 -27.34 16.49
CA ALA A 83 -19.14 -26.95 16.18
C ALA A 83 -19.45 -26.94 14.68
N CYS A 84 -18.45 -26.73 13.81
CA CYS A 84 -18.62 -26.84 12.35
C CYS A 84 -18.77 -28.29 11.85
N ARG A 85 -18.63 -29.30 12.71
CA ARG A 85 -18.56 -30.72 12.29
C ARG A 85 -19.89 -31.46 12.40
N THR A 86 -20.90 -30.89 13.05
CA THR A 86 -22.22 -31.53 13.19
C THR A 86 -23.20 -30.92 12.22
N GLY A 87 -23.17 -31.42 10.99
CA GLY A 87 -24.03 -30.98 9.91
C GLY A 87 -25.51 -31.04 10.26
N ARG A 88 -26.15 -29.87 10.37
CA ARG A 88 -27.58 -29.67 10.08
C ARG A 88 -27.97 -28.18 9.92
N ALA A 89 -27.14 -27.35 9.28
CA ALA A 89 -27.56 -26.18 8.48
C ALA A 89 -26.46 -25.79 7.46
N ALA A 90 -26.19 -26.71 6.53
CA ALA A 90 -24.90 -26.83 5.82
C ALA A 90 -24.43 -25.61 5.00
N GLU A 91 -25.30 -24.78 4.42
CA GLU A 91 -24.83 -23.69 3.54
C GLU A 91 -24.50 -22.38 4.28
N ARG A 92 -25.23 -22.09 5.37
CA ARG A 92 -25.06 -20.85 6.15
C ARG A 92 -23.88 -20.99 7.12
N GLU A 93 -23.75 -22.16 7.74
CA GLU A 93 -22.65 -22.50 8.65
C GLU A 93 -21.29 -22.55 7.91
N ASP A 94 -21.26 -23.05 6.67
CA ASP A 94 -20.03 -23.08 5.85
C ASP A 94 -19.59 -21.66 5.44
N ALA A 95 -20.54 -20.77 5.11
CA ALA A 95 -20.25 -19.38 4.80
C ALA A 95 -19.70 -18.61 6.01
N ASP A 96 -20.21 -18.87 7.20
CA ASP A 96 -19.75 -18.22 8.44
C ASP A 96 -18.39 -18.77 8.90
N CYS A 97 -18.13 -20.07 8.70
CA CYS A 97 -16.82 -20.67 8.92
C CYS A 97 -15.76 -20.07 7.95
N LEU A 98 -16.12 -19.88 6.67
CA LEU A 98 -15.26 -19.23 5.68
C LEU A 98 -14.99 -17.75 6.04
N ARG A 99 -16.01 -17.00 6.46
CA ARG A 99 -15.86 -15.60 6.93
C ARG A 99 -14.90 -15.51 8.11
N CYS A 100 -15.03 -16.39 9.10
CA CYS A 100 -14.14 -16.43 10.26
C CYS A 100 -12.69 -16.75 9.85
N ALA A 101 -12.48 -17.71 8.94
CA ALA A 101 -11.17 -18.06 8.43
C ALA A 101 -10.51 -16.89 7.67
N ILE A 102 -11.26 -16.19 6.82
CA ILE A 102 -10.77 -15.01 6.10
C ILE A 102 -10.46 -13.86 7.08
N ALA A 103 -11.33 -13.60 8.06
CA ALA A 103 -11.07 -12.57 9.10
C ALA A 103 -9.82 -12.86 9.93
N ALA A 104 -9.56 -14.12 10.27
CA ALA A 104 -8.33 -14.52 10.96
C ALA A 104 -7.09 -14.31 10.08
N LEU A 105 -7.18 -14.64 8.78
CA LEU A 105 -6.10 -14.48 7.83
C LEU A 105 -5.74 -13.00 7.58
N LEU A 106 -6.75 -12.14 7.43
CA LEU A 106 -6.57 -10.68 7.29
C LEU A 106 -5.86 -10.07 8.51
N ARG A 107 -6.32 -10.41 9.73
CA ARG A 107 -5.70 -9.97 10.99
C ARG A 107 -4.24 -10.41 11.11
N ARG A 108 -3.94 -11.67 10.76
CA ARG A 108 -2.57 -12.20 10.81
C ARG A 108 -1.63 -11.44 9.89
N HIS A 109 -2.05 -11.21 8.64
CA HIS A 109 -1.21 -10.52 7.66
C HIS A 109 -0.96 -9.04 8.01
N ARG A 110 -1.94 -8.37 8.63
CA ARG A 110 -1.80 -7.00 9.11
C ARG A 110 -0.78 -6.87 10.25
N ASN A 111 -0.76 -7.80 11.19
CA ASN A 111 0.18 -7.80 12.31
C ASN A 111 1.63 -8.15 11.91
N SER A 112 1.82 -8.79 10.74
CA SER A 112 3.14 -9.09 10.19
C SER A 112 3.72 -8.00 9.28
N ALA A 113 2.94 -6.95 8.97
CA ALA A 113 3.35 -5.85 8.09
C ALA A 113 3.86 -4.60 8.86
N THR A 114 3.87 -4.64 10.19
CA THR A 114 4.53 -3.69 11.10
C THR A 114 5.88 -4.24 11.56
#